data_AF-A0AAV9IYW5-F1
#
_entry.id   AF-A0AAV9IYW5-F1
#
_cell.length_a   1.000
_cell.length_b   1.000
_cell.length_c   1.000
_cell.angle_alpha   90.00
_cell.angle_beta   90.00
_cell.angle_gamma   90.00
#
_symmetry.space_group_name_H-M   'P 1'
#
loop_
_entity.id
_entity.type
_entity.pdbx_description
1 polymer ?
#
loop_
_entity_poly.entity_id
_entity_poly.type
_entity_poly.pdbx_seq_one_letter_code
_entity_poly.pdbx_strand_id
1 'polypeptide(L)'
;MAGAPASERLRFKEPRWLGEAPTGAHVRLSDGRVVPFPSRRGYLLLGRGATTAADAAVDVVVDEPSVAELHAAVAFHREHRRPFLIDLGVGRTRVAGKAVEAWKPTPVPDGGAIELGEADVRVQVHLRAAEDPHAGDKRRATESSVGREGARVRARHILIKHRDVRNPVSRRTGEAVWRTPAEARQLLERVRERIVRHGESFERVAQAESDCSSYKRGGDLGWFAFAAMQRPFSEAAFEMLDAPGDISGIVETASGFHLIQLIDRKPRKPPSACIAPEQAAFLRNLFGDAPPPTPQPNAPLLTVRQILLKHAASRNPVTPDGQAVTRSREEARASLGKLREAIVTGAVPFDEAALQHSECRSARYGGKVRPFHPGDMHPEFESAALGLERGAISGIVDTPSGCHLIQLLERADEGGAAPVSGDDDASRRSGS
;
A
#
# COMPACT_ATOMS: atom_id res chain seq x y z
N MET A 1 19.69 36.16 50.94
CA MET A 1 20.65 35.04 51.05
C MET A 1 20.14 34.07 52.10
N ALA A 2 19.70 32.90 51.67
CA ALA A 2 19.58 31.70 52.50
C ALA A 2 19.88 30.54 51.55
N GLY A 3 21.06 29.94 51.71
CA GLY A 3 21.56 28.88 50.82
C GLY A 3 20.69 27.63 50.92
N ALA A 4 20.20 27.17 49.77
CA ALA A 4 19.58 25.86 49.65
C ALA A 4 20.65 24.77 49.87
N PRO A 5 20.32 23.69 50.60
CA PRO A 5 21.29 22.67 50.97
C PRO A 5 21.78 21.88 49.75
N ALA A 6 23.07 21.53 49.80
CA ALA A 6 23.77 20.75 48.81
C ALA A 6 23.25 19.30 48.74
N SER A 7 23.12 18.81 47.49
CA SER A 7 23.15 17.39 47.10
C SER A 7 22.00 16.48 47.53
N GLU A 8 20.77 16.79 47.13
CA GLU A 8 19.81 15.72 46.83
C GLU A 8 20.27 15.07 45.51
N ARG A 9 21.12 14.03 45.60
CA ARG A 9 21.63 13.31 44.42
C ARG A 9 20.44 12.85 43.59
N LEU A 10 20.28 13.41 42.38
CA LEU A 10 19.30 12.99 41.38
C LEU A 10 19.46 11.48 41.15
N ARG A 11 18.61 10.67 41.78
CA ARG A 11 18.53 9.23 41.52
C ARG A 11 17.44 9.01 40.48
N PHE A 12 17.79 8.38 39.37
CA PHE A 12 16.80 7.91 38.42
C PHE A 12 15.84 6.95 39.13
N LYS A 13 14.57 7.35 39.24
CA LYS A 13 13.52 6.52 39.82
C LYS A 13 12.90 5.68 38.72
N GLU A 14 13.01 4.36 38.84
CA GLU A 14 12.50 3.42 37.84
C GLU A 14 10.98 3.62 37.63
N PRO A 15 10.56 3.92 36.40
CA PRO A 15 9.14 4.09 36.11
C PRO A 15 8.38 2.77 36.25
N ARG A 16 7.14 2.81 36.75
CA ARG A 16 6.30 1.60 36.90
C ARG A 16 6.00 0.88 35.59
N TRP A 17 6.12 1.58 34.46
CA TRP A 17 5.90 1.07 33.12
C TRP A 17 7.14 0.46 32.45
N LEU A 18 8.29 0.49 33.14
CA LEU A 18 9.55 -0.06 32.65
C LEU A 18 9.39 -1.55 32.30
N GLY A 19 9.92 -1.93 31.15
CA GLY A 19 9.94 -3.31 30.67
C GLY A 19 11.31 -3.71 30.16
N GLU A 20 11.48 -4.98 29.83
CA GLU A 20 12.73 -5.50 29.30
C GLU A 20 12.93 -5.07 27.85
N ALA A 21 14.15 -4.62 27.52
CA ALA A 21 14.53 -4.32 26.14
C ALA A 21 14.63 -5.62 25.32
N PRO A 22 14.29 -5.59 24.02
CA PRO A 22 14.38 -6.76 23.16
C PRO A 22 15.84 -7.19 22.95
N THR A 23 16.05 -8.48 22.70
CA THR A 23 17.37 -9.05 22.41
C THR A 23 18.02 -8.32 21.24
N GLY A 24 19.21 -7.74 21.46
CA GLY A 24 19.97 -7.00 20.45
C GLY A 24 19.75 -5.48 20.45
N ALA A 25 18.87 -4.94 21.31
CA ALA A 25 18.75 -3.50 21.48
C ALA A 25 20.07 -2.89 21.97
N HIS A 26 20.49 -1.80 21.36
CA HIS A 26 21.72 -1.09 21.70
C HIS A 26 21.62 0.40 21.42
N VAL A 27 22.53 1.15 21.99
CA VAL A 27 22.71 2.58 21.75
C VAL A 27 24.05 2.76 21.05
N ARG A 28 24.06 3.49 19.93
CA ARG A 28 25.27 3.82 19.17
C ARG A 28 25.59 5.29 19.35
N LEU A 29 26.80 5.59 19.80
CA LEU A 29 27.31 6.93 19.96
C LEU A 29 27.94 7.43 18.64
N SER A 30 28.06 8.75 18.50
CA SER A 30 28.70 9.39 17.35
C SER A 30 30.19 9.04 17.18
N ASP A 31 30.85 8.59 18.23
CA ASP A 31 32.24 8.09 18.21
C ASP A 31 32.36 6.62 17.74
N GLY A 32 31.24 6.00 17.38
CA GLY A 32 31.17 4.60 16.92
C GLY A 32 31.03 3.57 18.04
N ARG A 33 31.07 3.97 19.32
CA ARG A 33 30.84 3.04 20.43
C ARG A 33 29.39 2.53 20.42
N VAL A 34 29.23 1.24 20.66
CA VAL A 34 27.94 0.56 20.74
C VAL A 34 27.77 0.01 22.17
N VAL A 35 26.73 0.46 22.85
CA VAL A 35 26.40 0.05 24.22
C VAL A 35 25.09 -0.74 24.19
N PRO A 36 25.11 -2.07 24.42
CA PRO A 36 23.90 -2.88 24.46
C PRO A 36 23.07 -2.58 25.70
N PHE A 37 21.76 -2.80 25.63
CA PHE A 37 20.91 -2.74 26.82
C PHE A 37 21.24 -3.89 27.79
N PRO A 38 21.38 -3.63 29.10
CA PRO A 38 21.70 -4.67 30.07
C PRO A 38 20.57 -5.69 30.22
N SER A 39 20.95 -6.98 30.27
CA SER A 39 20.03 -8.09 30.52
C SER A 39 19.27 -7.86 31.84
N ARG A 40 17.93 -7.88 31.80
CA ARG A 40 17.01 -7.65 32.95
C ARG A 40 16.90 -6.21 33.45
N ARG A 41 17.69 -5.26 32.92
CA ARG A 41 17.58 -3.83 33.25
C ARG A 41 17.15 -3.08 32.00
N GLY A 42 15.86 -2.72 31.97
CA GLY A 42 15.20 -2.12 30.81
C GLY A 42 15.63 -0.69 30.45
N TYR A 43 16.71 -0.16 31.00
CA TYR A 43 17.12 1.22 30.78
C TYR A 43 18.65 1.38 30.79
N LEU A 44 19.09 2.47 30.16
CA LEU A 44 20.47 2.96 30.12
C LEU A 44 20.51 4.38 30.66
N LEU A 45 21.46 4.65 31.55
CA LEU A 45 21.73 5.99 32.06
C LEU A 45 22.80 6.68 31.21
N LEU A 46 22.55 7.93 30.85
CA LEU A 46 23.43 8.77 30.03
C LEU A 46 23.93 9.95 30.85
N GLY A 47 25.23 10.22 30.79
CA GLY A 47 25.85 11.27 31.56
C GLY A 47 27.35 11.32 31.38
N ARG A 48 27.98 12.25 32.10
CA ARG A 48 29.43 12.43 32.13
C ARG A 48 30.07 11.45 33.10
N GLY A 49 31.19 10.85 32.72
CA GLY A 49 31.90 9.88 33.55
C GLY A 49 32.38 10.54 34.83
N ALA A 50 32.00 9.99 35.99
CA ALA A 50 32.44 10.50 37.28
C ALA A 50 33.96 10.35 37.41
N THR A 51 34.66 11.45 37.73
CA THR A 51 36.11 11.46 37.96
C THR A 51 36.50 10.81 39.29
N THR A 52 35.51 10.50 40.15
CA THR A 52 35.70 9.84 41.44
C THR A 52 34.70 8.72 41.59
N ALA A 53 35.22 7.50 41.73
CA ALA A 53 34.45 6.28 41.91
C ALA A 53 33.62 6.30 43.21
N ALA A 54 32.32 6.59 43.10
CA ALA A 54 31.24 6.05 43.93
C ALA A 54 29.89 6.73 43.58
N ASP A 55 28.87 5.92 43.25
CA ASP A 55 27.42 6.17 43.40
C ASP A 55 26.53 6.67 42.24
N ALA A 56 26.96 6.62 40.98
CA ALA A 56 26.01 6.46 39.87
C ALA A 56 26.71 5.79 38.68
N ALA A 57 26.48 4.49 38.48
CA ALA A 57 26.96 3.79 37.29
C ALA A 57 26.18 4.31 36.08
N VAL A 58 26.73 5.30 35.40
CA VAL A 58 26.27 5.75 34.07
C VAL A 58 26.66 4.67 33.07
N ASP A 59 25.70 4.20 32.29
CA ASP A 59 25.93 3.12 31.31
C ASP A 59 26.52 3.66 30.00
N VAL A 60 26.16 4.91 29.64
CA VAL A 60 26.63 5.61 28.44
C VAL A 60 27.36 6.88 28.85
N VAL A 61 28.70 6.82 28.80
CA VAL A 61 29.57 7.94 29.16
C VAL A 61 29.77 8.88 27.96
N VAL A 62 29.30 10.11 28.12
CA VAL A 62 29.51 11.22 27.19
C VAL A 62 30.44 12.23 27.85
N ASP A 63 31.68 12.29 27.39
CA ASP A 63 32.71 13.18 27.95
C ASP A 63 32.61 14.57 27.31
N GLU A 64 31.63 15.34 27.77
CA GLU A 64 31.37 16.68 27.26
C GLU A 64 31.02 17.65 28.41
N PRO A 65 31.61 18.86 28.47
CA PRO A 65 31.45 19.77 29.62
C PRO A 65 30.03 20.25 29.91
N SER A 66 29.17 20.33 28.89
CA SER A 66 27.75 20.71 29.01
C SER A 66 26.82 19.53 29.37
N VAL A 67 27.35 18.30 29.42
CA VAL A 67 26.64 17.11 29.90
C VAL A 67 26.86 16.92 31.41
N ALA A 68 25.75 16.77 32.13
CA ALA A 68 25.75 16.53 33.57
C ALA A 68 26.23 15.10 33.90
N GLU A 69 26.69 14.87 35.13
CA GLU A 69 27.12 13.53 35.60
C GLU A 69 26.03 12.47 35.42
N LEU A 70 24.77 12.87 35.61
CA LEU A 70 23.61 12.07 35.23
C LEU A 70 22.62 12.99 34.49
N HIS A 71 22.54 12.87 33.16
CA HIS A 71 21.84 13.84 32.31
C HIS A 71 20.46 13.32 31.86
N ALA A 72 20.40 12.08 31.38
CA ALA A 72 19.18 11.49 30.86
C ALA A 72 19.16 9.96 31.08
N ALA A 73 17.99 9.36 30.87
CA ALA A 73 17.83 7.91 30.84
C ALA A 73 17.07 7.49 29.58
N VAL A 74 17.58 6.49 28.86
CA VAL A 74 16.80 5.78 27.84
C VAL A 74 16.17 4.55 28.49
N ALA A 75 14.86 4.55 28.66
CA ALA A 75 14.09 3.48 29.29
C ALA A 75 13.14 2.80 28.31
N PHE A 76 13.11 1.47 28.32
CA PHE A 76 12.23 0.68 27.48
C PHE A 76 10.89 0.47 28.15
N HIS A 77 9.81 0.76 27.42
CA HIS A 77 8.47 0.67 27.96
C HIS A 77 7.86 -0.70 27.69
N ARG A 78 7.37 -1.39 28.74
CA ARG A 78 6.83 -2.76 28.66
C ARG A 78 5.68 -2.90 27.67
N GLU A 79 4.67 -2.05 27.78
CA GLU A 79 3.45 -2.13 26.96
C GLU A 79 3.62 -1.56 25.55
N HIS A 80 4.45 -0.52 25.39
CA HIS A 80 4.69 0.14 24.10
C HIS A 80 5.82 -0.48 23.29
N ARG A 81 6.60 -1.41 23.88
CA ARG A 81 7.72 -2.12 23.27
C ARG A 81 8.70 -1.22 22.51
N ARG A 82 9.02 -0.05 23.05
CA ARG A 82 9.93 0.93 22.44
C ARG A 82 10.68 1.76 23.50
N PRO A 83 11.78 2.45 23.14
CA PRO A 83 12.56 3.25 24.06
C PRO A 83 11.96 4.65 24.22
N PHE A 84 12.04 5.15 25.44
CA PHE A 84 11.68 6.51 25.83
C PHE A 84 12.88 7.19 26.45
N LEU A 85 13.06 8.45 26.13
CA LEU A 85 14.03 9.32 26.77
C LEU A 85 13.37 10.06 27.92
N ILE A 86 14.03 10.06 29.06
CA ILE A 86 13.67 10.84 30.23
C ILE A 86 14.83 11.80 30.49
N ASP A 87 14.60 13.08 30.27
CA ASP A 87 15.53 14.15 30.67
C ASP A 87 15.42 14.35 32.19
N LEU A 88 16.55 14.40 32.90
CA LEU A 88 16.58 14.48 34.36
C LEU A 88 16.64 15.92 34.90
N GLY A 89 16.41 16.91 34.04
CA GLY A 89 16.26 18.33 34.39
C GLY A 89 17.57 19.09 34.53
N VAL A 90 18.68 18.53 34.05
CA VAL A 90 20.04 19.05 34.28
C VAL A 90 20.73 19.56 33.01
N GLY A 91 20.03 19.63 31.88
CA GLY A 91 20.58 20.21 30.65
C GLY A 91 19.57 20.32 29.51
N ARG A 92 20.06 20.61 28.30
CA ARG A 92 19.24 20.73 27.09
C ARG A 92 19.28 19.42 26.31
N THR A 93 18.33 18.53 26.55
CA THR A 93 18.18 17.32 25.72
C THR A 93 17.26 17.59 24.53
N ARG A 94 17.66 17.12 23.35
CA ARG A 94 16.80 17.14 22.16
C ARG A 94 16.66 15.75 21.56
N VAL A 95 15.48 15.48 21.00
CA VAL A 95 15.23 14.28 20.17
C VAL A 95 14.79 14.75 18.80
N ALA A 96 15.54 14.38 17.77
CA ALA A 96 15.31 14.83 16.39
C ALA A 96 15.12 16.36 16.28
N GLY A 97 15.99 17.14 16.93
CA GLY A 97 15.99 18.61 16.95
C GLY A 97 14.94 19.27 17.86
N LYS A 98 13.99 18.51 18.44
CA LYS A 98 12.97 19.04 19.37
C LYS A 98 13.44 18.95 20.81
N ALA A 99 13.30 20.04 21.55
CA ALA A 99 13.59 20.07 22.99
C ALA A 99 12.67 19.10 23.75
N VAL A 100 13.26 18.33 24.66
CA VAL A 100 12.56 17.41 25.56
C VAL A 100 12.25 18.14 26.86
N GLU A 101 11.02 18.02 27.35
CA GLU A 101 10.65 18.54 28.66
C GLU A 101 11.24 17.65 29.78
N ALA A 102 11.82 18.27 30.80
CA ALA A 102 12.35 17.58 31.97
C ALA A 102 11.30 16.66 32.60
N TRP A 103 11.70 15.45 32.97
CA TRP A 103 10.88 14.42 33.62
C TRP A 103 9.68 13.91 32.81
N LYS A 104 9.52 14.34 31.56
CA LYS A 104 8.46 13.88 30.66
C LYS A 104 8.99 12.78 29.73
N PRO A 105 8.53 11.52 29.88
CA PRO A 105 8.96 10.44 28.99
C PRO A 105 8.62 10.77 27.53
N THR A 106 9.64 10.89 26.70
CA THR A 106 9.52 11.26 25.29
C THR A 106 9.91 10.08 24.41
N PRO A 107 9.10 9.67 23.43
CA PRO A 107 9.42 8.52 22.58
C PRO A 107 10.69 8.78 21.76
N VAL A 108 11.54 7.77 21.61
CA VAL A 108 12.67 7.81 20.69
C VAL A 108 12.38 6.82 19.55
N PRO A 109 12.36 7.27 18.28
CA PRO A 109 12.20 6.35 17.15
C PRO A 109 13.44 5.46 17.00
N ASP A 110 13.28 4.29 16.38
CA ASP A 110 14.41 3.42 16.04
C ASP A 110 15.37 4.13 15.06
N GLY A 111 16.66 4.16 15.39
CA GLY A 111 17.69 4.98 14.76
C GLY A 111 17.58 6.48 15.06
N GLY A 112 16.73 6.88 16.00
CA GLY A 112 16.52 8.27 16.40
C GLY A 112 17.74 8.85 17.09
N ALA A 113 18.17 10.04 16.65
CA ALA A 113 19.25 10.78 17.28
C ALA A 113 18.74 11.55 18.50
N ILE A 114 19.40 11.32 19.63
CA ILE A 114 19.31 12.06 20.88
C ILE A 114 20.52 12.99 20.92
N GLU A 115 20.29 14.27 21.06
CA GLU A 115 21.34 15.28 21.24
C GLU A 115 21.39 15.64 22.72
N LEU A 116 22.57 15.53 23.32
CA LEU A 116 22.81 15.82 24.74
C LEU A 116 23.74 17.03 24.86
N GLY A 117 23.30 18.07 25.57
CA GLY A 117 24.11 19.26 25.83
C GLY A 117 24.09 20.30 24.70
N GLU A 118 25.12 21.13 24.63
CA GLU A 118 25.33 22.19 23.62
C GLU A 118 26.19 21.72 22.44
N ALA A 119 27.06 20.75 22.68
CA ALA A 119 27.76 20.05 21.61
C ALA A 119 26.79 19.08 20.92
N ASP A 120 26.90 18.97 19.61
CA ASP A 120 26.04 18.16 18.74
C ASP A 120 26.32 16.63 18.90
N VAL A 121 26.47 16.16 20.15
CA VAL A 121 26.77 14.77 20.50
C VAL A 121 25.50 13.96 20.30
N ARG A 122 25.53 13.11 19.27
CA ARG A 122 24.38 12.32 18.83
C ARG A 122 24.48 10.90 19.35
N VAL A 123 23.46 10.50 20.08
CA VAL A 123 23.27 9.15 20.59
C VAL A 123 22.08 8.54 19.84
N GLN A 124 22.32 7.48 19.06
CA GLN A 124 21.30 6.81 18.27
C GLN A 124 20.83 5.54 18.98
N VAL A 125 19.51 5.40 19.17
CA VAL A 125 18.93 4.20 19.79
C VAL A 125 18.50 3.23 18.70
N HIS A 126 19.02 2.01 18.74
CA HIS A 126 18.71 0.95 17.79
C HIS A 126 18.02 -0.24 18.48
N LEU A 127 16.92 -0.71 17.92
CA LEU A 127 16.12 -1.82 18.47
C LEU A 127 16.44 -3.18 17.85
N ARG A 128 17.37 -3.22 16.89
CA ARG A 128 17.86 -4.45 16.24
C ARG A 128 19.29 -4.71 16.66
N ALA A 129 19.71 -5.97 16.64
CA ALA A 129 21.10 -6.35 16.82
C ALA A 129 22.01 -5.51 15.90
N ALA A 130 23.17 -5.10 16.41
CA ALA A 130 24.17 -4.42 15.59
C ALA A 130 24.51 -5.33 14.40
N GLU A 131 24.03 -4.97 13.21
CA GLU A 131 24.42 -5.67 11.98
C GLU A 131 25.90 -5.34 11.71
N ASP A 132 26.68 -6.39 11.42
CA ASP A 132 28.07 -6.33 10.98
C ASP A 132 28.25 -5.24 9.88
N PRO A 133 29.33 -4.44 9.89
CA PRO A 133 29.51 -3.33 8.95
C PRO A 133 29.89 -3.77 7.52
N HIS A 134 29.55 -5.00 7.12
CA HIS A 134 29.85 -5.57 5.80
C HIS A 134 28.68 -6.41 5.27
N ALA A 135 27.57 -5.77 4.91
CA ALA A 135 26.56 -6.40 4.06
C ALA A 135 25.91 -5.34 3.16
N GLY A 136 26.62 -5.01 2.08
CA GLY A 136 26.02 -4.34 0.95
C GLY A 136 25.03 -5.29 0.27
N ASP A 137 23.75 -4.95 0.30
CA ASP A 137 22.81 -5.45 -0.70
C ASP A 137 22.02 -4.29 -1.32
N LYS A 138 22.70 -3.60 -2.24
CA LYS A 138 22.05 -2.82 -3.30
C LYS A 138 21.95 -3.67 -4.58
N ARG A 139 21.43 -4.90 -4.52
CA ARG A 139 21.20 -5.71 -5.73
C ARG A 139 19.92 -6.54 -5.64
N ARG A 140 18.77 -5.90 -5.37
CA ARG A 140 17.46 -6.51 -5.68
C ARG A 140 16.36 -5.48 -5.95
N ALA A 141 16.69 -4.39 -6.66
CA ALA A 141 15.72 -3.37 -7.07
C ALA A 141 15.72 -3.07 -8.58
N THR A 142 16.55 -3.75 -9.39
CA THR A 142 16.81 -3.35 -10.78
C THR A 142 16.21 -4.26 -11.86
N GLU A 143 15.48 -5.33 -11.55
CA GLU A 143 14.95 -6.24 -12.59
C GLU A 143 13.44 -6.13 -12.87
N SER A 144 12.70 -5.27 -12.16
CA SER A 144 11.24 -5.08 -12.40
C SER A 144 10.87 -3.70 -12.97
N SER A 145 11.84 -2.83 -13.25
CA SER A 145 11.60 -1.45 -13.69
C SER A 145 11.65 -1.25 -15.21
N VAL A 146 12.05 -2.27 -15.98
CA VAL A 146 12.07 -2.19 -17.44
C VAL A 146 10.69 -2.56 -17.99
N GLY A 147 9.77 -1.58 -18.05
CA GLY A 147 8.49 -1.76 -18.74
C GLY A 147 7.35 -0.80 -18.38
N ARG A 148 7.48 0.04 -17.34
CA ARG A 148 6.38 0.92 -16.87
C ARG A 148 6.65 2.41 -17.00
N GLU A 149 7.56 2.83 -17.87
CA GLU A 149 7.66 4.24 -18.25
C GLU A 149 6.45 4.63 -19.12
N GLY A 150 5.52 5.37 -18.53
CA GLY A 150 4.46 6.10 -19.26
C GLY A 150 3.03 5.94 -18.72
N ALA A 151 2.72 4.88 -17.97
CA ALA A 151 1.41 4.77 -17.32
C ALA A 151 1.35 5.66 -16.08
N ARG A 152 0.33 6.51 -15.97
CA ARG A 152 0.11 7.37 -14.80
C ARG A 152 -1.31 7.20 -14.29
N VAL A 153 -1.48 7.21 -12.98
CA VAL A 153 -2.79 7.23 -12.33
C VAL A 153 -2.89 8.47 -11.46
N ARG A 154 -4.10 9.00 -11.34
CA ARG A 154 -4.46 9.99 -10.34
C ARG A 154 -5.31 9.27 -9.31
N ALA A 155 -4.88 9.31 -8.06
CA ALA A 155 -5.61 8.68 -6.97
C ALA A 155 -5.65 9.61 -5.76
N ARG A 156 -6.67 9.44 -4.93
CA ARG A 156 -6.70 9.98 -3.58
C ARG A 156 -6.61 8.86 -2.57
N HIS A 157 -6.18 9.20 -1.36
CA HIS A 157 -6.11 8.21 -0.29
C HIS A 157 -6.52 8.76 1.07
N ILE A 158 -6.86 7.85 1.96
CA ILE A 158 -6.97 8.10 3.40
C ILE A 158 -5.87 7.27 4.05
N LEU A 159 -4.88 7.95 4.62
CA LEU A 159 -3.84 7.34 5.44
C LEU A 159 -4.21 7.43 6.92
N ILE A 160 -4.20 6.30 7.60
CA ILE A 160 -4.29 6.20 9.06
C ILE A 160 -2.99 5.57 9.56
N LYS A 161 -2.20 6.38 10.28
CA LYS A 161 -0.95 5.96 10.90
C LYS A 161 -1.18 5.13 12.16
N HIS A 162 -0.18 4.41 12.61
CA HIS A 162 -0.13 3.80 13.95
C HIS A 162 1.26 4.01 14.55
N ARG A 163 1.41 3.65 15.83
CA ARG A 163 2.65 3.86 16.58
C ARG A 163 3.91 3.17 16.02
N ASP A 164 3.74 2.16 15.16
CA ASP A 164 4.83 1.33 14.62
C ASP A 164 5.24 1.72 13.18
N VAL A 165 4.64 2.77 12.61
CA VAL A 165 5.02 3.26 11.27
C VAL A 165 6.29 4.09 11.32
N ARG A 166 6.99 4.24 10.18
CA ARG A 166 8.26 4.98 10.07
C ARG A 166 8.20 6.41 10.63
N ASN A 167 7.04 7.08 10.52
CA ASN A 167 6.83 8.43 11.03
C ASN A 167 5.45 8.53 11.69
N PRO A 168 5.33 8.24 13.00
CA PRO A 168 4.08 8.22 13.73
C PRO A 168 3.65 9.63 14.16
N VAL A 169 3.66 10.60 13.24
CA VAL A 169 3.14 11.96 13.45
C VAL A 169 2.07 12.25 12.42
N SER A 170 0.90 12.67 12.87
CA SER A 170 -0.18 13.07 11.96
C SER A 170 0.15 14.41 11.31
N ARG A 171 0.08 14.50 9.99
CA ARG A 171 0.23 15.79 9.29
C ARG A 171 -1.00 16.69 9.43
N ARG A 172 -2.12 16.14 9.90
CA ARG A 172 -3.37 16.87 10.12
C ARG A 172 -3.38 17.56 11.48
N THR A 173 -3.02 16.86 12.55
CA THR A 173 -2.99 17.43 13.91
C THR A 173 -1.61 17.96 14.31
N GLY A 174 -0.54 17.48 13.69
CA GLY A 174 0.84 17.78 14.09
C GLY A 174 1.32 16.95 15.29
N GLU A 175 0.46 16.08 15.83
CA GLU A 175 0.72 15.31 17.05
C GLU A 175 1.24 13.90 16.75
N ALA A 176 1.91 13.32 17.74
CA ALA A 176 2.31 11.91 17.69
C ALA A 176 1.08 10.99 17.74
N VAL A 177 1.09 9.96 16.91
CA VAL A 177 0.03 8.96 16.78
C VAL A 177 0.38 7.75 17.64
N TRP A 178 -0.46 7.48 18.64
CA TRP A 178 -0.18 6.46 19.67
C TRP A 178 -1.00 5.18 19.56
N ARG A 179 -2.03 5.19 18.73
CA ARG A 179 -2.88 4.02 18.49
C ARG A 179 -2.08 2.85 17.91
N THR A 180 -2.52 1.65 18.25
CA THR A 180 -1.98 0.38 17.79
C THR A 180 -2.27 0.13 16.31
N PRO A 181 -1.55 -0.79 15.64
CA PRO A 181 -1.88 -1.21 14.28
C PRO A 181 -3.32 -1.74 14.17
N ALA A 182 -3.77 -2.50 15.18
CA ALA A 182 -5.13 -3.05 15.21
C ALA A 182 -6.19 -1.94 15.28
N GLU A 183 -6.01 -0.95 16.15
CA GLU A 183 -6.91 0.21 16.26
C GLU A 183 -6.91 1.05 14.97
N ALA A 184 -5.74 1.26 14.36
CA ALA A 184 -5.62 1.99 13.10
C ALA A 184 -6.34 1.27 11.95
N ARG A 185 -6.18 -0.07 11.87
CA ARG A 185 -6.89 -0.91 10.89
C ARG A 185 -8.40 -0.87 11.11
N GLN A 186 -8.86 -1.01 12.36
CA GLN A 186 -10.29 -0.92 12.69
C GLN A 186 -10.87 0.46 12.38
N LEU A 187 -10.12 1.53 12.65
CA LEU A 187 -10.54 2.89 12.31
C LEU A 187 -10.68 3.07 10.80
N LEU A 188 -9.73 2.53 10.02
CA LEU A 188 -9.81 2.59 8.56
C LEU A 188 -10.94 1.72 8.01
N GLU A 189 -11.27 0.57 8.63
CA GLU A 189 -12.42 -0.24 8.21
C GLU A 189 -13.74 0.49 8.45
N ARG A 190 -13.90 1.16 9.60
CA ARG A 190 -15.08 2.03 9.86
C ARG A 190 -15.19 3.16 8.86
N VAL A 191 -14.06 3.78 8.51
CA VAL A 191 -14.00 4.83 7.47
C VAL A 191 -14.42 4.26 6.11
N ARG A 192 -13.92 3.08 5.74
CA ARG A 192 -14.28 2.41 4.50
C ARG A 192 -15.78 2.09 4.47
N GLU A 193 -16.33 1.61 5.59
CA GLU A 193 -17.75 1.31 5.71
C GLU A 193 -18.63 2.55 5.50
N ARG A 194 -18.27 3.69 6.12
CA ARG A 194 -18.94 4.99 5.90
C ARG A 194 -18.98 5.40 4.44
N ILE A 195 -17.87 5.21 3.72
CA ILE A 195 -17.79 5.61 2.31
C ILE A 195 -18.56 4.62 1.42
N VAL A 196 -18.36 3.31 1.61
CA VAL A 196 -18.89 2.29 0.71
C VAL A 196 -20.37 1.99 0.96
N ARG A 197 -20.79 1.90 2.23
CA ARG A 197 -22.18 1.56 2.60
C ARG A 197 -23.05 2.80 2.75
N HIS A 198 -22.54 3.85 3.38
CA HIS A 198 -23.33 5.05 3.69
C HIS A 198 -23.15 6.17 2.66
N GLY A 199 -22.30 5.97 1.64
CA GLY A 199 -22.14 6.91 0.52
C GLY A 199 -21.49 8.24 0.91
N GLU A 200 -20.75 8.29 2.03
CA GLU A 200 -20.09 9.52 2.44
C GLU A 200 -18.97 9.93 1.46
N SER A 201 -18.85 11.23 1.16
CA SER A 201 -17.82 11.73 0.25
C SER A 201 -16.41 11.41 0.76
N PHE A 202 -15.64 10.71 -0.08
CA PHE A 202 -14.25 10.33 0.21
C PHE A 202 -13.40 11.56 0.56
N GLU A 203 -13.58 12.68 -0.15
CA GLU A 203 -12.85 13.92 0.09
C GLU A 203 -13.10 14.48 1.49
N ARG A 204 -14.36 14.48 1.94
CA ARG A 204 -14.72 14.98 3.28
C ARG A 204 -14.13 14.11 4.36
N VAL A 205 -14.22 12.79 4.21
CA VAL A 205 -13.64 11.85 5.19
C VAL A 205 -12.12 11.95 5.19
N ALA A 206 -11.48 12.11 4.04
CA ALA A 206 -10.04 12.31 3.94
C ALA A 206 -9.57 13.61 4.63
N GLN A 207 -10.31 14.71 4.48
CA GLN A 207 -10.04 15.96 5.18
C GLN A 207 -10.15 15.82 6.70
N ALA A 208 -11.15 15.07 7.18
CA ALA A 208 -11.42 14.90 8.60
C ALA A 208 -10.44 13.93 9.28
N GLU A 209 -10.13 12.80 8.64
CA GLU A 209 -9.49 11.66 9.31
C GLU A 209 -8.04 11.43 8.89
N SER A 210 -7.63 11.79 7.67
CA SER A 210 -6.32 11.38 7.14
C SER A 210 -5.15 12.06 7.85
N ASP A 211 -4.09 11.28 8.12
CA ASP A 211 -2.82 11.76 8.66
C ASP A 211 -1.78 12.14 7.61
N CYS A 212 -2.10 11.97 6.32
CA CYS A 212 -1.24 12.42 5.23
C CYS A 212 -1.41 13.92 5.01
N SER A 213 -0.38 14.60 4.52
CA SER A 213 -0.48 16.04 4.16
C SER A 213 -1.47 16.32 3.03
N SER A 214 -1.84 15.31 2.24
CA SER A 214 -2.88 15.40 1.20
C SER A 214 -4.29 15.60 1.75
N TYR A 215 -4.52 15.47 3.06
CA TYR A 215 -5.83 15.70 3.70
C TYR A 215 -6.43 17.05 3.29
N LYS A 216 -5.60 18.11 3.19
CA LYS A 216 -6.01 19.47 2.77
C LYS A 216 -6.64 19.52 1.38
N ARG A 217 -6.34 18.54 0.52
CA ARG A 217 -6.88 18.40 -0.85
C ARG A 217 -7.84 17.21 -0.97
N GLY A 218 -8.52 16.83 0.11
CA GLY A 218 -9.42 15.67 0.09
C GLY A 218 -8.69 14.35 -0.17
N GLY A 219 -7.42 14.26 0.21
CA GLY A 219 -6.59 13.07 0.01
C GLY A 219 -5.95 12.96 -1.38
N ASP A 220 -6.15 13.93 -2.29
CA ASP A 220 -5.63 13.87 -3.66
C ASP A 220 -4.09 13.96 -3.72
N LEU A 221 -3.48 12.93 -4.31
CA LEU A 221 -2.04 12.81 -4.51
C LEU A 221 -1.59 13.34 -5.88
N GLY A 222 -2.52 13.71 -6.76
CA GLY A 222 -2.21 14.07 -8.14
C GLY A 222 -1.81 12.87 -8.99
N TRP A 223 -1.22 13.15 -10.16
CA TRP A 223 -0.78 12.13 -11.10
C TRP A 223 0.58 11.54 -10.70
N PHE A 224 0.65 10.23 -10.51
CA PHE A 224 1.89 9.54 -10.18
C PHE A 224 2.11 8.31 -11.08
N ALA A 225 3.38 7.93 -11.23
CA ALA A 225 3.80 6.71 -11.91
C ALA A 225 3.99 5.57 -10.91
N PHE A 226 4.05 4.33 -11.38
CA PHE A 226 4.13 3.15 -10.51
C PHE A 226 5.31 3.20 -9.52
N ALA A 227 6.49 3.63 -9.96
CA ALA A 227 7.69 3.69 -9.11
C ALA A 227 7.70 4.87 -8.12
N ALA A 228 6.74 5.80 -8.20
CA ALA A 228 6.73 7.01 -7.36
C ALA A 228 6.19 6.76 -5.93
N MET A 229 5.46 5.67 -5.71
CA MET A 229 4.87 5.32 -4.42
C MET A 229 5.44 3.99 -3.89
N GLN A 230 5.22 3.70 -2.62
CA GLN A 230 5.60 2.41 -2.04
C GLN A 230 4.90 1.27 -2.78
N ARG A 231 5.63 0.17 -3.03
CA ARG A 231 5.18 -0.94 -3.89
C ARG A 231 3.75 -1.44 -3.58
N PRO A 232 3.34 -1.72 -2.33
CA PRO A 232 1.98 -2.18 -2.06
C PRO A 232 0.90 -1.14 -2.44
N PHE A 233 1.22 0.15 -2.29
CA PHE A 233 0.34 1.24 -2.70
C PHE A 233 0.20 1.31 -4.22
N SER A 234 1.33 1.20 -4.93
CA SER A 234 1.35 1.22 -6.40
C SER A 234 0.65 0.01 -7.00
N GLU A 235 0.86 -1.17 -6.44
CA GLU A 235 0.13 -2.39 -6.84
C GLU A 235 -1.37 -2.18 -6.61
N ALA A 236 -1.79 -1.71 -5.44
CA ALA A 236 -3.21 -1.42 -5.23
C ALA A 236 -3.78 -0.41 -6.25
N ALA A 237 -3.09 0.71 -6.50
CA ALA A 237 -3.60 1.78 -7.37
C ALA A 237 -3.58 1.43 -8.88
N PHE A 238 -2.58 0.70 -9.36
CA PHE A 238 -2.41 0.37 -10.79
C PHE A 238 -2.94 -1.01 -11.17
N GLU A 239 -2.93 -1.94 -10.22
CA GLU A 239 -3.19 -3.35 -10.47
C GLU A 239 -4.48 -3.85 -9.86
N MET A 240 -5.01 -3.18 -8.83
CA MET A 240 -6.24 -3.58 -8.15
C MET A 240 -7.42 -2.63 -8.35
N LEU A 241 -7.22 -1.44 -8.91
CA LEU A 241 -8.30 -0.48 -9.20
C LEU A 241 -8.48 -0.37 -10.70
N ASP A 242 -9.70 -0.61 -11.18
CA ASP A 242 -9.99 -0.80 -12.60
C ASP A 242 -10.64 0.46 -13.21
N ALA A 243 -11.52 1.13 -12.45
CA ALA A 243 -12.28 2.29 -12.90
C ALA A 243 -12.15 3.51 -11.97
N PRO A 244 -12.20 4.75 -12.52
CA PRO A 244 -12.45 5.96 -11.73
C PRO A 244 -13.61 5.79 -10.76
N GLY A 245 -13.40 6.14 -9.50
CA GLY A 245 -14.34 5.96 -8.40
C GLY A 245 -14.10 4.68 -7.59
N ASP A 246 -13.39 3.68 -8.12
CA ASP A 246 -13.10 2.43 -7.40
C ASP A 246 -12.30 2.69 -6.13
N ILE A 247 -12.66 1.96 -5.07
CA ILE A 247 -12.04 2.04 -3.75
C ILE A 247 -11.37 0.70 -3.43
N SER A 248 -10.12 0.76 -2.95
CA SER A 248 -9.34 -0.42 -2.60
C SER A 248 -9.83 -1.08 -1.31
N GLY A 249 -9.29 -2.27 -1.01
CA GLY A 249 -9.24 -2.77 0.36
C GLY A 249 -8.25 -1.96 1.21
N ILE A 250 -8.06 -2.38 2.47
CA ILE A 250 -7.03 -1.79 3.34
C ILE A 250 -5.65 -2.25 2.86
N VAL A 251 -4.82 -1.28 2.45
CA VAL A 251 -3.45 -1.50 1.99
C VAL A 251 -2.47 -1.11 3.09
N GLU A 252 -1.58 -2.01 3.48
CA GLU A 252 -0.56 -1.76 4.48
C GLU A 252 0.77 -1.33 3.82
N THR A 253 1.37 -0.26 4.32
CA THR A 253 2.71 0.18 3.91
C THR A 253 3.52 0.63 5.12
N ALA A 254 4.81 0.94 4.94
CA ALA A 254 5.65 1.47 6.02
C ALA A 254 5.18 2.84 6.56
N SER A 255 4.22 3.48 5.89
CA SER A 255 3.59 4.73 6.34
C SER A 255 2.31 4.51 7.16
N GLY A 256 1.76 3.29 7.19
CA GLY A 256 0.51 2.94 7.86
C GLY A 256 -0.51 2.28 6.94
N PHE A 257 -1.78 2.38 7.29
CA PHE A 257 -2.88 1.81 6.52
C PHE A 257 -3.47 2.84 5.57
N HIS A 258 -3.71 2.41 4.34
CA HIS A 258 -4.22 3.24 3.26
C HIS A 258 -5.52 2.67 2.72
N LEU A 259 -6.50 3.55 2.54
CA LEU A 259 -7.65 3.33 1.67
C LEU A 259 -7.44 4.21 0.44
N ILE A 260 -7.52 3.64 -0.76
CA ILE A 260 -7.17 4.32 -2.01
C ILE A 260 -8.41 4.39 -2.88
N GLN A 261 -8.69 5.55 -3.45
CA GLN A 261 -9.70 5.73 -4.48
C GLN A 261 -9.04 6.18 -5.78
N LEU A 262 -9.31 5.47 -6.87
CA LEU A 262 -8.87 5.87 -8.20
C LEU A 262 -9.70 7.06 -8.68
N ILE A 263 -9.06 8.15 -9.09
CA ILE A 263 -9.73 9.31 -9.67
C ILE A 263 -9.71 9.22 -11.19
N ASP A 264 -8.55 8.92 -11.76
CA ASP A 264 -8.37 8.86 -13.20
C ASP A 264 -7.12 8.03 -13.57
N ARG A 265 -7.08 7.53 -14.79
CA ARG A 265 -6.01 6.69 -15.32
C ARG A 265 -5.64 7.14 -16.73
N LYS A 266 -4.35 7.33 -16.97
CA LYS A 266 -3.79 7.53 -18.31
C LYS A 266 -3.02 6.26 -18.70
N PRO A 267 -3.52 5.50 -19.69
CA PRO A 267 -2.75 4.38 -20.22
C PRO A 267 -1.45 4.91 -20.82
N ARG A 268 -0.44 4.04 -20.85
CA ARG A 268 0.80 4.32 -21.56
C ARG A 268 0.45 4.54 -23.03
N LYS A 269 0.75 5.71 -23.59
CA LYS A 269 0.82 5.87 -25.05
C LYS A 269 1.87 4.87 -25.54
N PRO A 270 1.54 3.87 -26.37
CA PRO A 270 2.53 2.90 -26.78
C PRO A 270 3.71 3.66 -27.44
N PRO A 271 4.97 3.31 -27.08
CA PRO A 271 6.11 3.81 -27.82
C PRO A 271 5.91 3.37 -29.26
N SER A 272 5.93 4.35 -30.15
CA SER A 272 6.07 4.10 -31.58
C SER A 272 7.41 3.37 -31.77
N ALA A 273 7.37 2.13 -32.25
CA ALA A 273 8.52 1.21 -32.46
C ALA A 273 9.20 0.73 -31.14
N CYS A 274 9.67 -0.51 -30.93
CA CYS A 274 10.13 -1.59 -31.79
C CYS A 274 9.89 -2.91 -31.02
N ILE A 275 9.42 -3.98 -31.67
CA ILE A 275 9.35 -5.32 -31.06
C ILE A 275 10.75 -5.94 -31.15
N ALA A 276 11.27 -6.47 -30.03
CA ALA A 276 12.54 -7.19 -30.02
C ALA A 276 12.42 -8.47 -30.87
N PRO A 277 13.41 -8.79 -31.73
CA PRO A 277 13.31 -9.87 -32.72
C PRO A 277 13.08 -11.27 -32.14
N GLU A 278 13.39 -11.49 -30.86
CA GLU A 278 13.28 -12.80 -30.20
C GLU A 278 11.82 -13.18 -29.86
N GLN A 279 10.96 -12.21 -29.54
CA GLN A 279 9.53 -12.45 -29.26
C GLN A 279 8.70 -12.67 -30.54
N ALA A 280 9.21 -12.24 -31.70
CA ALA A 280 8.57 -12.46 -32.99
C ALA A 280 8.61 -13.94 -33.44
N ALA A 281 9.56 -14.74 -32.93
CA ALA A 281 9.63 -16.16 -33.24
C ALA A 281 8.54 -16.98 -32.52
N PHE A 282 8.26 -16.66 -31.25
CA PHE A 282 7.22 -17.33 -30.47
C PHE A 282 5.81 -17.03 -31.01
N LEU A 283 5.56 -15.79 -31.43
CA LEU A 283 4.28 -15.37 -32.00
C LEU A 283 4.05 -15.89 -33.44
N ARG A 284 5.10 -16.07 -34.25
CA ARG A 284 5.02 -16.72 -35.58
C ARG A 284 4.53 -18.16 -35.52
N ASN A 285 4.98 -18.91 -34.51
CA ASN A 285 4.56 -20.30 -34.32
C ASN A 285 3.09 -20.44 -33.88
N LEU A 286 2.48 -19.37 -33.36
CA LEU A 286 1.09 -19.38 -32.88
C LEU A 286 0.09 -18.78 -33.88
N PHE A 287 0.51 -17.87 -34.78
CA PHE A 287 -0.42 -17.11 -35.63
C PHE A 287 -0.11 -17.12 -37.14
N GLY A 288 0.93 -17.81 -37.62
CA GLY A 288 1.38 -17.66 -39.01
C GLY A 288 1.85 -16.23 -39.32
N ASP A 289 2.17 -15.93 -40.58
CA ASP A 289 2.77 -14.65 -41.02
C ASP A 289 1.87 -13.39 -40.87
N ALA A 290 0.81 -13.47 -40.08
CA ALA A 290 -0.04 -12.31 -39.79
C ALA A 290 0.71 -11.35 -38.84
N PRO A 291 1.02 -10.11 -39.28
CA PRO A 291 1.67 -9.13 -38.42
C PRO A 291 0.79 -8.79 -37.21
N PRO A 292 1.37 -8.50 -36.03
CA PRO A 292 0.61 -8.04 -34.87
C PRO A 292 -0.19 -6.78 -35.26
N PRO A 293 -1.47 -6.67 -34.87
CA PRO A 293 -2.30 -5.54 -35.26
C PRO A 293 -1.66 -4.24 -34.78
N THR A 294 -1.40 -3.34 -35.72
CA THR A 294 -0.90 -2.00 -35.43
C THR A 294 -2.00 -1.21 -34.71
N PRO A 295 -1.69 -0.36 -33.70
CA PRO A 295 -2.68 0.50 -33.08
C PRO A 295 -3.26 1.44 -34.13
N GLN A 296 -4.52 1.23 -34.50
CA GLN A 296 -5.17 2.03 -35.52
C GLN A 296 -5.79 3.29 -34.87
N PRO A 297 -5.60 4.49 -35.45
CA PRO A 297 -6.14 5.73 -34.90
C PRO A 297 -7.67 5.81 -34.86
N ASN A 298 -8.36 4.85 -35.51
CA ASN A 298 -9.82 4.67 -35.50
C ASN A 298 -10.20 3.25 -35.06
N ALA A 299 -9.53 2.71 -34.03
CA ALA A 299 -9.82 1.35 -33.57
C ALA A 299 -11.16 1.29 -32.82
N PRO A 300 -11.93 0.19 -32.98
CA PRO A 300 -13.25 0.06 -32.39
C PRO A 300 -13.27 0.22 -30.90
N LEU A 301 -14.33 0.88 -30.41
CA LEU A 301 -14.74 0.69 -29.04
C LEU A 301 -15.45 -0.67 -28.92
N LEU A 302 -14.83 -1.61 -28.22
CA LEU A 302 -15.39 -2.94 -28.00
C LEU A 302 -16.12 -2.97 -26.65
N THR A 303 -17.40 -3.36 -26.69
CA THR A 303 -18.15 -3.73 -25.49
C THR A 303 -18.23 -5.25 -25.42
N VAL A 304 -17.69 -5.83 -24.36
CA VAL A 304 -17.70 -7.29 -24.14
C VAL A 304 -18.27 -7.63 -22.78
N ARG A 305 -18.64 -8.88 -22.59
CA ARG A 305 -18.78 -9.49 -21.26
C ARG A 305 -17.85 -10.68 -21.12
N GLN A 306 -17.43 -10.97 -19.89
CA GLN A 306 -16.46 -12.02 -19.60
C GLN A 306 -16.87 -12.89 -18.41
N ILE A 307 -16.36 -14.12 -18.39
CA ILE A 307 -16.30 -15.00 -17.23
C ILE A 307 -14.82 -15.30 -16.97
N LEU A 308 -14.30 -14.83 -15.84
CA LEU A 308 -12.93 -15.10 -15.39
C LEU A 308 -12.95 -16.17 -14.28
N LEU A 309 -12.12 -17.21 -14.43
CA LEU A 309 -11.71 -18.10 -13.35
C LEU A 309 -10.21 -17.96 -13.09
N LYS A 310 -9.84 -17.66 -11.85
CA LYS A 310 -8.43 -17.58 -11.41
C LYS A 310 -7.86 -18.99 -11.18
N HIS A 311 -6.55 -19.11 -11.11
CA HIS A 311 -5.84 -20.33 -10.71
C HIS A 311 -4.64 -19.94 -9.83
N ALA A 312 -3.97 -20.93 -9.22
CA ALA A 312 -2.86 -20.66 -8.29
C ALA A 312 -1.73 -19.80 -8.90
N ALA A 313 -1.48 -19.96 -10.20
CA ALA A 313 -0.50 -19.17 -10.95
C ALA A 313 -1.03 -17.82 -11.51
N SER A 314 -2.27 -17.42 -11.21
CA SER A 314 -2.79 -16.09 -11.61
C SER A 314 -2.12 -14.99 -10.80
N ARG A 315 -2.03 -13.77 -11.35
CA ARG A 315 -1.38 -12.60 -10.72
C ARG A 315 -1.95 -12.29 -9.32
N ASN A 316 -3.24 -12.54 -9.11
CA ASN A 316 -3.90 -12.40 -7.82
C ASN A 316 -4.79 -13.63 -7.57
N PRO A 317 -4.26 -14.70 -6.97
CA PRO A 317 -4.96 -15.97 -6.78
C PRO A 317 -5.86 -15.91 -5.54
N VAL A 318 -6.76 -14.92 -5.51
CA VAL A 318 -7.72 -14.71 -4.42
C VAL A 318 -9.10 -14.48 -5.03
N THR A 319 -10.12 -15.17 -4.55
CA THR A 319 -11.51 -14.97 -4.98
C THR A 319 -12.03 -13.59 -4.55
N PRO A 320 -13.13 -13.09 -5.12
CA PRO A 320 -13.75 -11.83 -4.67
C PRO A 320 -14.05 -11.79 -3.16
N ASP A 321 -14.32 -12.95 -2.56
CA ASP A 321 -14.61 -13.11 -1.12
C ASP A 321 -13.35 -13.20 -0.25
N GLY A 322 -12.16 -13.09 -0.83
CA GLY A 322 -10.89 -13.08 -0.09
C GLY A 322 -10.29 -14.46 0.18
N GLN A 323 -10.81 -15.53 -0.43
CA GLN A 323 -10.27 -16.88 -0.27
C GLN A 323 -9.14 -17.14 -1.26
N ALA A 324 -8.07 -17.80 -0.81
CA ALA A 324 -6.96 -18.18 -1.69
C ALA A 324 -7.40 -19.25 -2.70
N VAL A 325 -7.03 -19.06 -3.96
CA VAL A 325 -7.33 -19.97 -5.07
C VAL A 325 -6.19 -20.98 -5.20
N THR A 326 -6.47 -22.25 -4.93
CA THR A 326 -5.48 -23.34 -4.93
C THR A 326 -5.50 -24.21 -6.20
N ARG A 327 -6.57 -24.11 -6.99
CA ARG A 327 -6.76 -24.94 -8.20
C ARG A 327 -5.72 -24.67 -9.29
N SER A 328 -5.47 -25.68 -10.10
CA SER A 328 -4.53 -25.63 -11.23
C SER A 328 -5.10 -24.83 -12.42
N ARG A 329 -4.22 -24.48 -13.36
CA ARG A 329 -4.65 -23.83 -14.61
C ARG A 329 -5.51 -24.77 -15.45
N GLU A 330 -5.16 -26.06 -15.51
CA GLU A 330 -5.93 -27.08 -16.23
C GLU A 330 -7.32 -27.26 -15.63
N GLU A 331 -7.43 -27.27 -14.30
CA GLU A 331 -8.72 -27.36 -13.60
C GLU A 331 -9.62 -26.15 -13.88
N ALA A 332 -9.03 -24.95 -13.87
CA ALA A 332 -9.74 -23.73 -14.23
C ALA A 332 -10.23 -23.79 -15.70
N ARG A 333 -9.37 -24.22 -16.64
CA ARG A 333 -9.75 -24.40 -18.06
C ARG A 333 -10.84 -25.44 -18.23
N ALA A 334 -10.75 -26.59 -17.57
CA ALA A 334 -11.75 -27.64 -17.65
C ALA A 334 -13.11 -27.15 -17.14
N SER A 335 -13.13 -26.42 -16.02
CA SER A 335 -14.34 -25.83 -15.44
C SER A 335 -14.96 -24.80 -16.39
N LEU A 336 -14.13 -23.92 -16.96
CA LEU A 336 -14.55 -22.93 -17.94
C LEU A 336 -15.06 -23.59 -19.23
N GLY A 337 -14.48 -24.72 -19.64
CA GLY A 337 -14.90 -25.51 -20.80
C GLY A 337 -16.32 -26.04 -20.65
N LYS A 338 -16.66 -26.60 -19.48
CA LYS A 338 -18.02 -27.05 -19.16
C LYS A 338 -19.03 -25.89 -19.18
N LEU A 339 -18.65 -24.75 -18.60
CA LEU A 339 -19.49 -23.54 -18.62
C LEU A 339 -19.71 -23.05 -20.06
N ARG A 340 -18.68 -23.04 -20.89
CA ARG A 340 -18.80 -22.67 -22.30
C ARG A 340 -19.79 -23.57 -23.03
N GLU A 341 -19.70 -24.88 -22.83
CA GLU A 341 -20.63 -25.84 -23.45
C GLU A 341 -22.08 -25.59 -23.01
N ALA A 342 -22.31 -25.35 -21.72
CA ALA A 342 -23.63 -25.00 -21.19
C ALA A 342 -24.18 -23.69 -21.79
N ILE A 343 -23.33 -22.69 -22.01
CA ILE A 343 -23.75 -21.42 -22.60
C ILE A 343 -24.02 -21.56 -24.10
N VAL A 344 -23.15 -22.26 -24.83
CA VAL A 344 -23.30 -22.46 -26.28
C VAL A 344 -24.52 -23.32 -26.62
N THR A 345 -24.84 -24.30 -25.77
CA THR A 345 -26.06 -25.12 -25.91
C THR A 345 -27.33 -24.39 -25.47
N GLY A 346 -27.21 -23.18 -24.91
CA GLY A 346 -28.33 -22.36 -24.43
C GLY A 346 -28.93 -22.84 -23.10
N ALA A 347 -28.26 -23.76 -22.39
CA ALA A 347 -28.73 -24.25 -21.10
C ALA A 347 -28.63 -23.18 -19.99
N VAL A 348 -27.66 -22.27 -20.08
CA VAL A 348 -27.48 -21.15 -19.14
C VAL A 348 -27.12 -19.88 -19.92
N PRO A 349 -27.81 -18.74 -19.70
CA PRO A 349 -27.41 -17.48 -20.32
C PRO A 349 -26.07 -17.00 -19.78
N PHE A 350 -25.23 -16.41 -20.64
CA PHE A 350 -23.85 -16.04 -20.30
C PHE A 350 -23.77 -15.09 -19.10
N ASP A 351 -24.69 -14.12 -19.00
CA ASP A 351 -24.75 -13.16 -17.89
C ASP A 351 -25.06 -13.83 -16.55
N GLU A 352 -25.94 -14.84 -16.53
CA GLU A 352 -26.20 -15.63 -15.32
C GLU A 352 -24.98 -16.47 -14.94
N ALA A 353 -24.36 -17.13 -15.92
CA ALA A 353 -23.12 -17.87 -15.69
C ALA A 353 -22.00 -16.94 -15.17
N ALA A 354 -21.93 -15.70 -15.65
CA ALA A 354 -20.98 -14.70 -15.18
C ALA A 354 -21.27 -14.24 -13.75
N LEU A 355 -22.54 -14.01 -13.41
CA LEU A 355 -22.98 -13.65 -12.05
C LEU A 355 -22.59 -14.73 -11.03
N GLN A 356 -22.73 -16.00 -11.40
CA GLN A 356 -22.55 -17.14 -10.49
C GLN A 356 -21.09 -17.61 -10.41
N HIS A 357 -20.37 -17.61 -11.54
CA HIS A 357 -19.07 -18.29 -11.62
C HIS A 357 -17.90 -17.34 -11.86
N SER A 358 -18.11 -16.09 -12.27
CA SER A 358 -16.97 -15.22 -12.54
C SER A 358 -16.34 -14.70 -11.24
N GLU A 359 -15.03 -14.83 -11.16
CA GLU A 359 -14.20 -14.28 -10.08
C GLU A 359 -13.63 -12.89 -10.44
N CYS A 360 -14.24 -12.25 -11.44
CA CYS A 360 -14.02 -10.84 -11.73
C CYS A 360 -15.13 -10.02 -11.08
N ARG A 361 -14.84 -8.79 -10.67
CA ARG A 361 -15.86 -7.86 -10.17
C ARG A 361 -16.91 -7.50 -11.22
N SER A 362 -16.69 -7.79 -12.50
CA SER A 362 -17.71 -7.67 -13.55
C SER A 362 -18.83 -8.70 -13.41
N ALA A 363 -18.67 -9.76 -12.60
CA ALA A 363 -19.69 -10.75 -12.30
C ALA A 363 -21.04 -10.10 -11.95
N ARG A 364 -21.02 -9.12 -11.03
CA ARG A 364 -22.21 -8.37 -10.57
C ARG A 364 -22.95 -7.59 -11.68
N TYR A 365 -22.36 -7.48 -12.85
CA TYR A 365 -22.92 -6.82 -14.03
C TYR A 365 -23.09 -7.81 -15.20
N GLY A 366 -23.35 -9.09 -14.91
CA GLY A 366 -23.48 -10.13 -15.95
C GLY A 366 -22.19 -10.33 -16.75
N GLY A 367 -21.04 -10.09 -16.11
CA GLY A 367 -19.73 -10.17 -16.75
C GLY A 367 -19.36 -8.97 -17.60
N LYS A 368 -20.22 -7.95 -17.74
CA LYS A 368 -19.99 -6.80 -18.63
C LYS A 368 -18.71 -6.05 -18.26
N VAL A 369 -17.81 -5.95 -19.23
CA VAL A 369 -16.55 -5.22 -19.11
C VAL A 369 -16.77 -3.82 -19.68
N ARG A 370 -16.11 -2.83 -19.08
CA ARG A 370 -16.14 -1.46 -19.59
C ARG A 370 -15.71 -1.45 -21.06
N PRO A 371 -16.35 -0.65 -21.92
CA PRO A 371 -15.89 -0.50 -23.30
C PRO A 371 -14.42 -0.09 -23.36
N PHE A 372 -13.66 -0.69 -24.27
CA PHE A 372 -12.22 -0.51 -24.38
C PHE A 372 -11.76 -0.45 -25.84
N HIS A 373 -10.63 0.20 -26.08
CA HIS A 373 -9.96 0.21 -27.37
C HIS A 373 -8.85 -0.84 -27.40
N PRO A 374 -8.49 -1.33 -28.60
CA PRO A 374 -7.26 -2.06 -28.79
C PRO A 374 -6.04 -1.29 -28.22
N GLY A 375 -5.27 -1.95 -27.36
CA GLY A 375 -4.19 -1.42 -26.53
C GLY A 375 -4.54 -1.27 -25.03
N ASP A 376 -5.82 -1.35 -24.64
CA ASP A 376 -6.24 -1.13 -23.25
C ASP A 376 -6.20 -2.40 -22.38
N MET A 377 -6.32 -3.58 -23.00
CA MET A 377 -6.45 -4.89 -22.34
C MET A 377 -5.20 -5.76 -22.56
N HIS A 378 -5.18 -6.95 -21.92
CA HIS A 378 -4.12 -7.93 -22.17
C HIS A 378 -4.14 -8.37 -23.65
N PRO A 379 -2.99 -8.52 -24.32
CA PRO A 379 -2.93 -8.83 -25.75
C PRO A 379 -3.73 -10.07 -26.15
N GLU A 380 -3.71 -11.10 -25.30
CA GLU A 380 -4.44 -12.36 -25.52
C GLU A 380 -5.96 -12.16 -25.44
N PHE A 381 -6.40 -11.34 -24.47
CA PHE A 381 -7.81 -10.99 -24.29
C PHE A 381 -8.33 -10.14 -25.46
N GLU A 382 -7.53 -9.16 -25.87
CA GLU A 382 -7.86 -8.25 -26.96
C GLU A 382 -7.94 -8.97 -28.30
N SER A 383 -6.94 -9.78 -28.63
CA SER A 383 -6.91 -10.57 -29.86
C SER A 383 -8.15 -11.47 -29.95
N ALA A 384 -8.51 -12.12 -28.84
CA ALA A 384 -9.72 -12.91 -28.76
C ALA A 384 -10.99 -12.08 -28.96
N ALA A 385 -11.12 -10.91 -28.32
CA ALA A 385 -12.28 -10.04 -28.48
C ALA A 385 -12.42 -9.45 -29.89
N LEU A 386 -11.29 -9.12 -30.54
CA LEU A 386 -11.24 -8.61 -31.91
C LEU A 386 -11.58 -9.68 -32.96
N GLY A 387 -11.27 -10.94 -32.68
CA GLY A 387 -11.59 -12.07 -33.55
C GLY A 387 -13.04 -12.55 -33.47
N LEU A 388 -13.85 -12.01 -32.55
CA LEU A 388 -15.25 -12.42 -32.38
C LEU A 388 -16.20 -11.59 -33.23
N GLU A 389 -17.25 -12.27 -33.73
CA GLU A 389 -18.45 -11.63 -34.24
C GLU A 389 -19.38 -11.17 -33.09
N ARG A 390 -20.29 -10.25 -33.39
CA ARG A 390 -21.26 -9.76 -32.40
C ARG A 390 -22.11 -10.92 -31.87
N GLY A 391 -22.12 -11.10 -30.55
CA GLY A 391 -22.82 -12.18 -29.87
C GLY A 391 -22.02 -13.50 -29.79
N ALA A 392 -20.92 -13.65 -30.52
CA ALA A 392 -20.10 -14.85 -30.49
C ALA A 392 -19.31 -14.98 -29.18
N ILE A 393 -19.05 -16.22 -28.78
CA ILE A 393 -18.32 -16.58 -27.55
C ILE A 393 -16.96 -17.17 -27.93
N SER A 394 -15.89 -16.69 -27.29
CA SER A 394 -14.52 -17.17 -27.52
C SER A 394 -14.30 -18.62 -27.10
N GLY A 395 -13.15 -19.17 -27.52
CA GLY A 395 -12.50 -20.25 -26.79
C GLY A 395 -12.02 -19.78 -25.40
N ILE A 396 -11.37 -20.67 -24.66
CA ILE A 396 -10.77 -20.32 -23.37
C ILE A 396 -9.48 -19.53 -23.61
N VAL A 397 -9.44 -18.31 -23.12
CA VAL A 397 -8.31 -17.39 -23.27
C VAL A 397 -7.54 -17.34 -21.95
N ASP A 398 -6.24 -17.59 -22.00
CA ASP A 398 -5.38 -17.45 -20.82
C ASP A 398 -4.75 -16.05 -20.80
N THR A 399 -4.82 -15.40 -19.64
CA THR A 399 -4.10 -14.15 -19.38
C THR A 399 -3.39 -14.26 -18.02
N PRO A 400 -2.53 -13.30 -17.65
CA PRO A 400 -1.97 -13.23 -16.30
C PRO A 400 -3.04 -13.17 -15.19
N SER A 401 -4.27 -12.75 -15.49
CA SER A 401 -5.36 -12.67 -14.52
C SER A 401 -6.07 -14.01 -14.29
N GLY A 402 -5.91 -14.99 -15.19
CA GLY A 402 -6.55 -16.31 -15.13
C GLY A 402 -7.08 -16.76 -16.50
N CYS A 403 -8.08 -17.64 -16.49
CA CYS A 403 -8.72 -18.17 -17.71
C CYS A 403 -10.05 -17.45 -17.95
N HIS A 404 -10.28 -17.01 -19.18
CA HIS A 404 -11.41 -16.15 -19.56
C HIS A 404 -12.25 -16.80 -20.67
N LEU A 405 -13.58 -16.65 -20.55
CA LEU A 405 -14.51 -16.69 -21.68
C LEU A 405 -14.93 -15.27 -21.97
N ILE A 406 -15.01 -14.93 -23.25
CA ILE A 406 -15.31 -13.58 -23.72
C ILE A 406 -16.50 -13.69 -24.68
N GLN A 407 -17.48 -12.81 -24.53
CA GLN A 407 -18.54 -12.61 -25.51
C GLN A 407 -18.55 -11.16 -25.96
N LEU A 408 -18.48 -10.94 -27.27
CA LEU A 408 -18.59 -9.61 -27.84
C LEU A 408 -20.06 -9.18 -27.86
N LEU A 409 -20.37 -8.02 -27.27
CA LEU A 409 -21.72 -7.44 -27.26
C LEU A 409 -21.90 -6.42 -28.38
N GLU A 410 -20.90 -5.56 -28.55
CA GLU A 410 -20.96 -4.43 -29.47
C GLU A 410 -19.56 -4.04 -29.93
N ARG A 411 -19.47 -3.57 -31.18
CA ARG A 411 -18.28 -2.96 -31.77
C ARG A 411 -18.69 -1.60 -32.33
N ALA A 412 -18.29 -0.52 -31.68
CA ALA A 412 -18.59 0.83 -32.14
C ALA A 412 -17.56 1.28 -33.19
N ASP A 413 -17.69 0.70 -34.39
CA ASP A 413 -17.11 1.15 -35.67
C ASP A 413 -18.16 1.22 -36.78
N GLU A 414 -19.28 0.53 -36.60
CA GLU A 414 -20.40 0.53 -37.54
C GLU A 414 -21.25 1.77 -37.27
N GLY A 415 -21.14 2.78 -38.12
CA GLY A 415 -21.96 3.97 -38.03
C GLY A 415 -23.45 3.62 -38.00
N GLY A 416 -24.14 4.06 -36.94
CA GLY A 416 -25.59 3.92 -36.87
C GLY A 416 -26.14 4.17 -35.47
N ALA A 417 -26.75 5.34 -35.31
CA ALA A 417 -27.82 5.72 -34.38
C ALA A 417 -28.05 4.87 -33.11
N ALA A 418 -28.09 5.56 -31.97
CA ALA A 418 -28.76 5.09 -30.77
C ALA A 418 -30.12 4.46 -31.12
N PRO A 419 -30.50 3.31 -30.53
CA PRO A 419 -31.82 2.76 -30.74
C PRO A 419 -32.84 3.76 -30.20
N VAL A 420 -33.58 4.36 -31.12
CA VAL A 420 -34.85 5.03 -30.81
C VAL A 420 -35.74 3.94 -30.22
N SER A 421 -36.14 4.14 -28.96
CA SER A 421 -37.16 3.34 -28.30
C SER A 421 -38.47 3.47 -29.09
N GLY A 422 -38.70 2.54 -30.01
CA GLY A 422 -40.01 2.27 -30.56
C GLY A 422 -40.77 1.41 -29.57
N ASP A 423 -41.49 2.04 -28.64
CA ASP A 423 -42.63 1.40 -28.00
C ASP A 423 -43.86 1.75 -28.83
N ASP A 424 -44.33 0.72 -29.54
CA ASP A 424 -45.66 0.60 -30.12
C ASP A 424 -46.72 0.77 -29.02
N ASP A 425 -47.34 1.95 -28.92
CA ASP A 425 -48.66 2.07 -28.28
C ASP A 425 -49.76 2.00 -29.35
N ALA A 426 -50.02 0.78 -29.79
CA ALA A 426 -51.19 0.41 -30.55
C ALA A 426 -52.09 -0.51 -29.72
N SER A 427 -52.76 0.01 -28.68
CA SER A 427 -54.02 -0.61 -28.21
C SER A 427 -54.85 0.27 -27.27
N ARG A 428 -55.58 1.27 -27.81
CA ARG A 428 -56.89 1.64 -27.24
C ARG A 428 -57.96 1.70 -28.30
N ARG A 429 -58.73 0.61 -28.25
CA ARG A 429 -59.96 0.26 -28.95
C ARG A 429 -60.98 1.40 -29.02
N SER A 430 -61.60 1.46 -30.18
CA SER A 430 -62.99 1.87 -30.40
C SER A 430 -63.97 1.21 -29.43
N GLY A 431 -65.01 1.94 -29.05
CA GLY A 431 -66.21 1.35 -28.46
C GLY A 431 -67.08 2.32 -27.66
N SER A 432 -68.10 2.83 -28.36
CA SER A 432 -69.37 3.45 -27.91
C SER A 432 -69.33 4.73 -27.08
#